data_AF-A0AAD1UG14-F1
#
_entry.id   AF-A0AAD1UG14-F1
#
_cell.length_a   1.000
_cell.length_b   1.000
_cell.length_c   1.000
_cell.angle_alpha   90.00
_cell.angle_beta   90.00
_cell.angle_gamma   90.00
#
_symmetry.space_group_name_H-M   'P 1'
#
loop_
_entity.id
_entity.type
_entity.pdbx_description
1 polymer ?
#
loop_
_entity_poly.entity_id
_entity_poly.type
_entity_poly.pdbx_seq_one_letter_code
_entity_poly.pdbx_strand_id
1 'polypeptide(L)'
;MQGDSFYIRRKILTSRIKYRKNRLERTFNNELVDRSENWTPQSMLFHHRRSIDQKTRSSTRQKKIRLMPDIRINPHSCNRSLFFSDSSMEKQVLMASLTRKYNKKLLIEQEKRRVQVESLMKRKMIRKHYFNKFNIKVSHKNFLRLDENRLHEYFIQKQRSKLMNKSAKKIQTAYRRFIARKKYLKYLELINSSATRLQNCWRAYRRRSLLPKAWKKFKYNRITRIQ
;
A
#
# COMPACT_ATOMS: atom_id res chain seq x y z
N MET A 1 59.86 11.62 -26.29
CA MET A 1 58.95 12.31 -25.33
C MET A 1 57.54 12.57 -25.89
N GLN A 2 57.01 11.78 -26.85
CA GLN A 2 55.64 11.99 -27.39
C GLN A 2 54.59 10.95 -26.93
N GLY A 3 55.01 9.86 -26.26
CA GLY A 3 54.12 8.78 -25.82
C GLY A 3 53.17 9.15 -24.67
N ASP A 4 53.62 9.98 -23.74
CA ASP A 4 52.86 10.29 -22.51
C ASP A 4 51.62 11.14 -22.78
N SER A 5 51.68 12.00 -23.80
CA SER A 5 50.56 12.83 -24.25
C SER A 5 49.37 12.01 -24.75
N PHE A 6 49.61 10.84 -25.33
CA PHE A 6 48.54 9.97 -25.83
C PHE A 6 47.89 9.15 -24.71
N TYR A 7 48.70 8.68 -23.76
CA TYR A 7 48.23 7.95 -22.58
C TYR A 7 47.37 8.83 -21.67
N ILE A 8 47.78 10.08 -21.43
CA ILE A 8 47.03 11.06 -20.64
C ILE A 8 45.68 11.38 -21.31
N ARG A 9 45.66 11.64 -22.63
CA ARG A 9 44.41 11.90 -23.36
C ARG A 9 43.45 10.72 -23.31
N ARG A 10 43.95 9.47 -23.40
CA ARG A 10 43.14 8.26 -23.30
C ARG A 10 42.51 8.11 -21.91
N LYS A 11 43.28 8.36 -20.83
CA LYS A 11 42.76 8.36 -19.44
C LYS A 11 41.70 9.43 -19.19
N ILE A 12 41.88 10.62 -19.74
CA ILE A 12 40.89 11.71 -19.62
C ILE A 12 39.59 11.33 -20.35
N LEU A 13 39.71 10.74 -21.55
CA LEU A 13 38.56 10.35 -22.35
C LEU A 13 37.75 9.21 -21.69
N THR A 14 38.42 8.18 -21.17
CA THR A 14 37.73 7.06 -20.48
C THR A 14 37.06 7.52 -19.19
N SER A 15 37.72 8.41 -18.44
CA SER A 15 37.15 9.02 -17.23
C SER A 15 35.92 9.87 -17.53
N ARG A 16 35.94 10.65 -18.62
CA ARG A 16 34.78 11.44 -19.08
C ARG A 16 33.61 10.58 -19.55
N ILE A 17 33.88 9.47 -20.25
CA ILE A 17 32.86 8.51 -20.65
C ILE A 17 32.24 7.83 -19.42
N LYS A 18 33.07 7.39 -18.47
CA LYS A 18 32.61 6.78 -17.21
C LYS A 18 31.75 7.75 -16.38
N TYR A 19 32.17 9.02 -16.27
CA TYR A 19 31.41 10.06 -15.58
C TYR A 19 30.06 10.35 -16.26
N ARG A 20 30.03 10.47 -17.60
CA ARG A 20 28.78 10.66 -18.35
C ARG A 20 27.83 9.49 -18.19
N LYS A 21 28.34 8.24 -18.22
CA LYS A 21 27.52 7.05 -18.02
C LYS A 21 26.89 7.03 -16.62
N ASN A 22 27.69 7.29 -15.58
CA ASN A 22 27.19 7.36 -14.20
C ASN A 22 26.20 8.52 -13.99
N ARG A 23 26.40 9.67 -14.64
CA ARG A 23 25.47 10.81 -14.57
C ARG A 23 24.13 10.46 -15.21
N LEU A 24 24.14 9.82 -16.39
CA LEU A 24 22.93 9.38 -17.07
C LEU A 24 22.18 8.29 -16.29
N GLU A 25 22.89 7.36 -15.65
CA GLU A 25 22.28 6.35 -14.77
C GLU A 25 21.63 7.00 -13.53
N ARG A 26 22.26 8.02 -12.94
CA ARG A 26 21.67 8.77 -11.82
C ARG A 26 20.45 9.59 -12.23
N THR A 27 20.50 10.32 -13.35
CA THR A 27 19.33 11.09 -13.82
C THR A 27 18.18 10.17 -14.21
N PHE A 28 18.46 9.03 -14.82
CA PHE A 28 17.44 8.03 -15.16
C PHE A 28 16.80 7.41 -13.91
N ASN A 29 17.58 7.13 -12.87
CA ASN A 29 17.07 6.62 -11.60
C ASN A 29 16.27 7.69 -10.83
N ASN A 30 16.71 8.96 -10.83
CA ASN A 30 15.98 10.04 -10.17
C ASN A 30 14.67 10.39 -10.89
N GLU A 31 14.65 10.43 -12.23
CA GLU A 31 13.39 10.62 -13.00
C GLU A 31 12.41 9.44 -12.82
N LEU A 32 12.91 8.23 -12.55
CA LEU A 32 12.09 7.08 -12.21
C LEU A 32 11.50 7.15 -10.79
N VAL A 33 12.20 7.81 -9.86
CA VAL A 33 11.73 8.05 -8.49
C VAL A 33 10.69 9.18 -8.49
N ASP A 34 10.97 10.31 -9.12
CA ASP A 34 10.07 11.49 -9.18
C ASP A 34 8.77 11.21 -9.96
N ARG A 35 8.80 10.31 -10.97
CA ARG A 35 7.57 9.87 -11.68
C ARG A 35 6.81 8.75 -10.96
N SER A 36 7.38 8.16 -9.91
CA SER A 36 6.70 7.13 -9.12
C SER A 36 5.81 7.70 -8.01
N GLU A 37 6.02 8.96 -7.62
CA GLU A 37 5.22 9.64 -6.58
C GLU A 37 3.92 10.26 -7.12
N ASN A 38 3.84 10.54 -8.43
CA ASN A 38 2.68 11.23 -9.02
C ASN A 38 1.64 10.33 -9.69
N TRP A 39 1.80 9.01 -9.64
CA TRP A 39 0.85 8.04 -10.22
C TRP A 39 0.33 7.05 -9.18
N THR A 40 -0.13 7.57 -8.03
CA THR A 40 -1.07 6.82 -7.20
C THR A 40 -2.46 6.81 -7.86
N PRO A 41 -3.16 5.67 -7.93
CA PRO A 41 -4.54 5.59 -8.43
C PRO A 41 -5.60 6.38 -7.65
N GLN A 42 -5.20 7.26 -6.71
CA GLN A 42 -6.12 8.07 -5.89
C GLN A 42 -6.50 9.40 -6.55
N SER A 43 -5.77 9.88 -7.56
CA SER A 43 -6.06 11.17 -8.21
C SER A 43 -7.22 11.12 -9.21
N MET A 44 -7.74 9.93 -9.56
CA MET A 44 -8.92 9.79 -10.45
C MET A 44 -10.24 9.53 -9.72
N LEU A 45 -10.29 9.60 -8.39
CA LEU A 45 -11.49 9.30 -7.60
C LEU A 45 -11.94 10.41 -6.63
N PHE A 46 -11.49 11.65 -6.83
CA PHE A 46 -11.88 12.78 -5.98
C PHE A 46 -12.52 13.93 -6.76
N HIS A 47 -13.75 13.71 -7.21
CA HIS A 47 -14.65 14.82 -7.55
C HIS A 47 -16.02 14.80 -6.87
N HIS A 48 -16.26 13.95 -5.84
CA HIS A 48 -17.61 13.88 -5.27
C HIS A 48 -17.78 14.01 -3.75
N ARG A 49 -16.81 14.54 -3.00
CA ARG A 49 -17.03 14.88 -1.59
C ARG A 49 -16.33 16.18 -1.17
N ARG A 50 -16.90 17.32 -1.60
CA ARG A 50 -16.81 18.57 -0.85
C ARG A 50 -18.21 18.92 -0.35
N SER A 51 -18.46 18.63 0.92
CA SER A 51 -19.53 19.23 1.73
C SER A 51 -19.52 18.58 3.11
N ILE A 52 -18.43 18.74 3.86
CA ILE A 52 -18.47 18.67 5.32
C ILE A 52 -17.48 19.73 5.80
N ASP A 53 -18.01 20.87 6.25
CA ASP A 53 -17.63 21.50 7.53
C ASP A 53 -18.10 22.95 7.54
N GLN A 54 -19.29 23.20 8.07
CA GLN A 54 -19.55 24.30 9.01
C GLN A 54 -20.80 23.96 9.81
N LYS A 55 -20.61 23.47 11.04
CA LYS A 55 -21.39 23.77 12.25
C LYS A 55 -20.92 22.90 13.40
N THR A 56 -19.72 23.20 13.88
CA THR A 56 -19.45 23.08 15.31
C THR A 56 -20.07 24.30 15.99
N ARG A 57 -21.08 24.08 16.85
CA ARG A 57 -21.17 24.79 18.13
C ARG A 57 -22.25 24.18 19.02
N SER A 58 -21.79 23.87 20.24
CA SER A 58 -22.50 23.89 21.52
C SER A 58 -23.66 22.91 21.74
N SER A 59 -23.36 21.82 22.46
CA SER A 59 -24.14 21.46 23.65
C SER A 59 -23.33 20.51 24.54
N THR A 60 -22.70 21.09 25.55
CA THR A 60 -22.14 20.41 26.72
C THR A 60 -23.31 19.82 27.51
N ARG A 61 -23.77 18.61 27.17
CA ARG A 61 -24.74 17.89 27.99
C ARG A 61 -24.03 16.80 28.76
N GLN A 62 -23.57 17.19 29.95
CA GLN A 62 -23.11 16.29 30.99
C GLN A 62 -24.14 15.16 31.18
N LYS A 63 -23.76 13.92 30.84
CA LYS A 63 -24.53 12.75 31.22
C LYS A 63 -24.29 12.51 32.70
N LYS A 64 -25.16 13.14 33.49
CA LYS A 64 -25.43 12.87 34.90
C LYS A 64 -25.48 11.34 35.09
N ILE A 65 -24.51 10.81 35.83
CA ILE A 65 -24.52 9.45 36.35
C ILE A 65 -25.83 9.32 37.14
N ARG A 66 -26.77 8.49 36.66
CA ARG A 66 -27.92 8.08 37.47
C ARG A 66 -27.38 7.15 38.55
N LEU A 67 -27.01 7.73 39.68
CA LEU A 67 -27.01 7.01 40.94
C LEU A 67 -28.42 6.45 41.14
N MET A 68 -28.49 5.16 41.49
CA MET A 68 -29.72 4.52 41.88
C MET A 68 -30.37 5.36 43.00
N PRO A 69 -31.70 5.55 43.00
CA PRO A 69 -32.34 6.18 44.14
C PRO A 69 -32.22 5.23 45.33
N ASP A 70 -31.58 5.70 46.41
CA ASP A 70 -31.66 5.07 47.71
C ASP A 70 -33.13 4.97 48.10
N ILE A 71 -33.64 3.75 48.14
CA ILE A 71 -34.97 3.44 48.66
C ILE A 71 -34.89 3.66 50.17
N ARG A 72 -35.20 4.88 50.62
CA ARG A 72 -35.51 5.16 52.02
C ARG A 72 -36.83 4.48 52.34
N ILE A 73 -36.72 3.32 52.99
CA ILE A 73 -37.85 2.63 53.60
C ILE A 73 -38.28 3.50 54.79
N ASN A 74 -39.47 4.08 54.67
CA ASN A 74 -40.11 4.88 55.71
C ASN A 74 -40.73 3.90 56.74
N PRO A 75 -40.29 3.88 58.01
CA PRO A 75 -40.72 2.84 58.96
C PRO A 75 -42.09 3.11 59.62
N HIS A 76 -42.79 4.18 59.26
CA HIS A 76 -44.03 4.56 59.92
C HIS A 76 -45.14 4.92 58.93
N SER A 77 -45.93 3.91 58.55
CA SER A 77 -47.34 4.15 58.23
C SER A 77 -48.17 2.89 58.45
N CYS A 78 -49.01 2.99 59.48
CA CYS A 78 -50.31 2.33 59.63
C CYS A 78 -50.39 0.81 59.51
N ASN A 79 -50.46 0.22 60.71
CA ASN A 79 -51.41 -0.83 61.08
C ASN A 79 -52.68 -0.82 60.23
N ARG A 80 -52.79 -1.79 59.32
CA ARG A 80 -54.07 -2.32 58.88
C ARG A 80 -53.99 -3.83 59.04
N SER A 81 -54.49 -4.31 60.18
CA SER A 81 -54.65 -5.71 60.52
C SER A 81 -55.64 -6.36 59.54
N LEU A 82 -55.14 -6.79 58.39
CA LEU A 82 -55.78 -7.82 57.60
C LEU A 82 -55.39 -9.15 58.24
N PHE A 83 -56.32 -9.69 59.01
CA PHE A 83 -56.39 -11.12 59.33
C PHE A 83 -56.24 -11.90 58.01
N PHE A 84 -55.04 -12.36 57.71
CA PHE A 84 -54.78 -13.47 56.80
C PHE A 84 -54.36 -14.65 57.67
N SER A 85 -55.36 -15.38 58.12
CA SER A 85 -55.22 -16.77 58.55
C SER A 85 -54.57 -17.57 57.42
N ASP A 86 -53.46 -18.23 57.76
CA ASP A 86 -52.86 -19.38 57.09
C ASP A 86 -52.86 -19.43 55.55
N SER A 87 -51.76 -18.96 54.96
CA SER A 87 -51.17 -19.67 53.83
C SER A 87 -49.62 -19.61 53.86
N SER A 88 -49.03 -20.03 54.99
CA SER A 88 -47.59 -20.29 55.11
C SER A 88 -47.04 -21.08 53.91
N MET A 89 -47.82 -22.06 53.45
CA MET A 89 -47.60 -22.87 52.26
C MET A 89 -47.55 -22.06 50.96
N GLU A 90 -48.49 -21.14 50.71
CA GLU A 90 -48.50 -20.35 49.46
C GLU A 90 -47.33 -19.37 49.39
N LYS A 91 -46.95 -18.76 50.53
CA LYS A 91 -45.74 -17.93 50.60
C LYS A 91 -44.48 -18.74 50.32
N GLN A 92 -44.37 -19.96 50.86
CA GLN A 92 -43.26 -20.87 50.56
C GLN A 92 -43.25 -21.29 49.08
N VAL A 93 -44.41 -21.60 48.50
CA VAL A 93 -44.54 -21.94 47.07
C VAL A 93 -44.16 -20.76 46.17
N LEU A 94 -44.60 -19.55 46.50
CA LEU A 94 -44.24 -18.33 45.78
C LEU A 94 -42.72 -18.07 45.85
N MET A 95 -42.12 -18.19 47.04
CA MET A 95 -40.68 -18.03 47.23
C MET A 95 -39.87 -19.08 46.48
N ALA A 96 -40.31 -20.34 46.49
CA ALA A 96 -39.68 -21.40 45.72
C ALA A 96 -39.77 -21.13 44.20
N SER A 97 -40.91 -20.64 43.72
CA SER A 97 -41.11 -20.24 42.32
C SER A 97 -40.19 -19.09 41.90
N LEU A 98 -40.08 -18.04 42.72
CA LEU A 98 -39.17 -16.92 42.47
C LEU A 98 -37.70 -17.35 42.47
N THR A 99 -37.31 -18.21 43.42
CA THR A 99 -35.95 -18.77 43.50
C THR A 99 -35.60 -19.58 42.26
N ARG A 100 -36.52 -20.45 41.79
CA ARG A 100 -36.35 -21.20 40.53
C ARG A 100 -36.20 -20.27 39.34
N LYS A 101 -37.01 -19.21 39.25
CA LYS A 101 -36.96 -18.22 38.16
C LYS A 101 -35.64 -17.44 38.15
N TYR A 102 -35.15 -17.06 39.33
CA TYR A 102 -33.85 -16.40 39.48
C TYR A 102 -32.70 -17.32 39.09
N ASN A 103 -32.68 -18.55 39.61
CA ASN A 103 -31.65 -19.55 39.29
C ASN A 103 -31.61 -19.87 37.79
N LYS A 104 -32.78 -19.97 37.13
CA LYS A 104 -32.87 -20.16 35.68
C LYS A 104 -32.27 -18.97 34.90
N LYS A 105 -32.53 -17.73 35.32
CA LYS A 105 -31.93 -16.54 34.70
C LYS A 105 -30.41 -16.52 34.87
N LEU A 106 -29.92 -16.84 36.07
CA LEU A 106 -28.50 -16.89 36.38
C LEU A 106 -27.77 -17.91 35.50
N LEU A 107 -28.33 -19.12 35.35
CA LEU A 107 -27.79 -20.17 34.48
C LEU A 107 -27.72 -19.71 33.02
N ILE A 108 -28.79 -19.09 32.51
CA ILE A 108 -28.81 -18.55 31.14
C ILE A 108 -27.72 -17.48 30.95
N GLU A 109 -27.50 -16.64 31.95
CA GLU A 109 -26.48 -15.59 31.88
C GLU A 109 -25.06 -16.14 31.92
N GLN A 110 -24.80 -17.14 32.77
CA GLN A 110 -23.53 -17.85 32.82
C GLN A 110 -23.21 -18.52 31.47
N GLU A 111 -24.20 -19.18 30.86
CA GLU A 111 -24.03 -19.83 29.57
C GLU A 111 -23.72 -18.82 28.45
N LYS A 112 -24.43 -17.69 28.42
CA LYS A 112 -24.13 -16.59 27.49
C LYS A 112 -22.69 -16.08 27.62
N ARG A 113 -22.18 -15.96 28.85
CA ARG A 113 -20.79 -15.54 29.10
C ARG A 113 -19.80 -16.59 28.61
N ARG A 114 -20.06 -17.88 28.84
CA ARG A 114 -19.21 -18.99 28.36
C ARG A 114 -19.09 -18.98 26.83
N VAL A 115 -20.22 -18.92 26.13
CA VAL A 115 -20.25 -18.84 24.66
C VAL A 115 -19.48 -17.63 24.12
N GLN A 116 -19.60 -16.47 24.78
CA GLN A 116 -18.83 -15.27 24.40
C GLN A 116 -17.31 -15.45 24.58
N VAL A 117 -16.88 -16.07 25.68
CA VAL A 117 -15.46 -16.32 25.94
C VAL A 117 -14.88 -17.32 24.93
N GLU A 118 -15.59 -18.39 24.63
CA GLU A 118 -15.17 -19.36 23.61
C GLU A 118 -15.05 -18.73 22.23
N SER A 119 -16.03 -17.91 21.84
CA SER A 119 -16.00 -17.12 20.62
C SER A 119 -14.75 -16.23 20.55
N LEU A 120 -14.45 -15.50 21.63
CA LEU A 120 -13.26 -14.64 21.68
C LEU A 120 -11.96 -15.44 21.59
N MET A 121 -11.89 -16.61 22.21
CA MET A 121 -10.72 -17.50 22.13
C MET A 121 -10.51 -18.02 20.70
N LYS A 122 -11.58 -18.46 20.02
CA LYS A 122 -11.53 -18.86 18.60
C LYS A 122 -11.03 -17.71 17.73
N ARG A 123 -11.59 -16.50 17.90
CA ARG A 123 -11.13 -15.31 17.18
C ARG A 123 -9.65 -15.00 17.44
N LYS A 124 -9.17 -15.11 18.69
CA LYS A 124 -7.74 -14.92 19.03
C LYS A 124 -6.85 -15.94 18.30
N MET A 125 -7.24 -17.21 18.25
CA MET A 125 -6.52 -18.26 17.53
C MET A 125 -6.43 -17.96 16.04
N ILE A 126 -7.54 -17.56 15.42
CA ILE A 126 -7.62 -17.15 14.02
C ILE A 126 -6.66 -15.97 13.77
N ARG A 127 -6.75 -14.92 14.58
CA ARG A 127 -5.88 -13.74 14.46
C ARG A 127 -4.40 -14.12 14.55
N LYS A 128 -4.02 -14.98 15.51
CA LYS A 128 -2.64 -15.44 15.68
C LYS A 128 -2.16 -16.23 14.46
N HIS A 129 -3.00 -17.12 13.92
CA HIS A 129 -2.68 -17.91 12.73
C HIS A 129 -2.35 -17.01 11.53
N TYR A 130 -3.24 -16.08 11.16
CA TYR A 130 -3.03 -15.21 10.00
C TYR A 130 -1.91 -14.18 10.21
N PHE A 131 -1.70 -13.72 11.44
CA PHE A 131 -0.58 -12.87 11.77
C PHE A 131 0.75 -13.61 11.57
N ASN A 132 0.90 -14.80 12.16
CA ASN A 132 2.15 -15.57 12.07
C ASN A 132 2.44 -16.04 10.64
N LYS A 133 1.43 -16.55 9.93
CA LYS A 133 1.61 -17.16 8.61
C LYS A 133 1.74 -16.14 7.48
N PHE A 134 1.01 -15.02 7.54
CA PHE A 134 0.91 -14.07 6.42
C PHE A 134 1.29 -12.62 6.77
N ASN A 135 1.61 -12.36 8.04
CA ASN A 135 1.87 -11.02 8.58
C ASN A 135 0.72 -10.06 8.26
N ILE A 136 -0.51 -10.51 8.48
CA ILE A 136 -1.73 -9.70 8.26
C ILE A 136 -2.26 -9.25 9.62
N LYS A 137 -2.30 -7.93 9.83
CA LYS A 137 -2.87 -7.32 11.03
C LYS A 137 -4.34 -6.96 10.81
N VAL A 138 -5.14 -7.14 11.87
CA VAL A 138 -6.53 -6.68 11.97
C VAL A 138 -6.62 -5.61 13.05
N SER A 139 -7.46 -4.59 12.84
CA SER A 139 -7.72 -3.58 13.87
C SER A 139 -8.49 -4.20 15.02
N HIS A 140 -8.30 -3.69 16.24
CA HIS A 140 -9.01 -4.19 17.41
C HIS A 140 -10.54 -4.03 17.27
N LYS A 141 -10.98 -2.93 16.64
CA LYS A 141 -12.39 -2.68 16.32
C LYS A 141 -13.00 -3.77 15.44
N ASN A 142 -12.31 -4.20 14.38
CA ASN A 142 -12.81 -5.24 13.48
C ASN A 142 -12.75 -6.62 14.15
N PHE A 143 -11.73 -6.87 14.98
CA PHE A 143 -11.62 -8.10 15.74
C PHE A 143 -12.81 -8.33 16.68
N LEU A 144 -13.27 -7.28 17.38
CA LEU A 144 -14.39 -7.39 18.31
C LEU A 144 -15.76 -7.44 17.60
N ARG A 145 -15.90 -6.73 16.47
CA ARG A 145 -17.16 -6.62 15.74
C ARG A 145 -17.50 -7.84 14.88
N LEU A 146 -16.48 -8.50 14.35
CA LEU A 146 -16.67 -9.64 13.46
C LEU A 146 -16.78 -10.93 14.27
N ASP A 147 -17.69 -11.78 13.85
CA ASP A 147 -17.77 -13.21 14.16
C ASP A 147 -16.60 -13.97 13.53
N GLU A 148 -16.41 -15.23 13.92
CA GLU A 148 -15.30 -16.08 13.49
C GLU A 148 -15.23 -16.22 11.97
N ASN A 149 -16.38 -16.45 11.34
CA ASN A 149 -16.49 -16.70 9.90
C ASN A 149 -16.16 -15.43 9.10
N ARG A 150 -16.78 -14.30 9.44
CA ARG A 150 -16.45 -13.03 8.79
C ARG A 150 -15.01 -12.59 9.05
N LEU A 151 -14.45 -12.93 10.21
CA LEU A 151 -13.05 -12.65 10.50
C LEU A 151 -12.12 -13.47 9.59
N HIS A 152 -12.43 -14.75 9.35
CA HIS A 152 -11.72 -15.59 8.37
C HIS A 152 -11.81 -15.00 6.95
N GLU A 153 -13.01 -14.66 6.50
CA GLU A 153 -13.24 -14.06 5.18
C GLU A 153 -12.45 -12.76 5.00
N TYR A 154 -12.46 -11.89 6.02
CA TYR A 154 -11.67 -10.67 6.04
C TYR A 154 -10.18 -10.94 5.81
N PHE A 155 -9.62 -11.94 6.50
CA PHE A 155 -8.21 -12.30 6.34
C PHE A 155 -7.90 -12.88 4.96
N ILE A 156 -8.77 -13.74 4.43
CA ILE A 156 -8.64 -14.32 3.08
C ILE A 156 -8.67 -13.21 2.02
N GLN A 157 -9.62 -12.28 2.11
CA GLN A 157 -9.74 -11.18 1.18
C GLN A 157 -8.50 -10.28 1.23
N LYS A 158 -8.00 -9.98 2.43
CA LYS A 158 -6.80 -9.16 2.61
C LYS A 158 -5.56 -9.85 2.04
N GLN A 159 -5.44 -11.16 2.24
CA GLN A 159 -4.39 -11.98 1.65
C GLN A 159 -4.44 -11.96 0.13
N ARG A 160 -5.63 -12.15 -0.47
CA ARG A 160 -5.85 -12.07 -1.92
C ARG A 160 -5.40 -10.72 -2.46
N SER A 161 -5.81 -9.61 -1.84
CA SER A 161 -5.40 -8.26 -2.28
C SER A 161 -3.87 -8.07 -2.26
N LYS A 162 -3.19 -8.61 -1.23
CA LYS A 162 -1.73 -8.51 -1.09
C LYS A 162 -1.02 -9.28 -2.20
N LEU A 163 -1.52 -10.46 -2.56
CA LEU A 163 -0.98 -11.26 -3.65
C LEU A 163 -1.22 -10.61 -5.01
N MET A 164 -2.43 -10.08 -5.26
CA MET A 164 -2.75 -9.37 -6.49
C MET A 164 -1.91 -8.11 -6.67
N ASN A 165 -1.72 -7.33 -5.61
CA ASN A 165 -0.86 -6.14 -5.68
C ASN A 165 0.61 -6.52 -5.95
N LYS A 166 1.09 -7.64 -5.37
CA LYS A 166 2.44 -8.14 -5.61
C LYS A 166 2.62 -8.61 -7.06
N SER A 167 1.65 -9.32 -7.62
CA SER A 167 1.69 -9.76 -9.03
C SER A 167 1.59 -8.57 -9.99
N ALA A 168 0.68 -7.63 -9.74
CA ALA A 168 0.54 -6.41 -10.52
C ALA A 168 1.85 -5.61 -10.55
N LYS A 169 2.51 -5.43 -9.40
CA LYS A 169 3.82 -4.76 -9.33
C LYS A 169 4.88 -5.48 -10.16
N LYS A 170 4.92 -6.82 -10.11
CA LYS A 170 5.85 -7.62 -10.94
C LYS A 170 5.59 -7.41 -12.44
N ILE A 171 4.33 -7.47 -12.87
CA ILE A 171 3.94 -7.26 -14.26
C ILE A 171 4.34 -5.85 -14.72
N GLN A 172 4.02 -4.83 -13.93
CA GLN A 172 4.39 -3.44 -14.22
C GLN A 172 5.91 -3.26 -14.34
N THR A 173 6.70 -3.86 -13.44
CA THR A 173 8.16 -3.78 -13.53
C THR A 173 8.71 -4.49 -14.77
N ALA A 174 8.17 -5.65 -15.14
CA ALA A 174 8.54 -6.35 -16.35
C ALA A 174 8.20 -5.54 -17.60
N TYR A 175 7.00 -4.97 -17.65
CA TYR A 175 6.55 -4.14 -18.77
C TYR A 175 7.41 -2.87 -18.94
N ARG A 176 7.74 -2.19 -17.83
CA ARG A 176 8.65 -1.03 -17.86
C ARG A 176 10.04 -1.41 -18.38
N ARG A 177 10.58 -2.55 -17.96
CA ARG A 177 11.86 -3.08 -18.46
C ARG A 177 11.79 -3.41 -19.95
N PHE A 178 10.69 -4.01 -20.41
CA PHE A 178 10.47 -4.31 -21.82
C PHE A 178 10.48 -3.04 -22.68
N ILE A 179 9.74 -2.00 -22.27
CA ILE A 179 9.74 -0.71 -22.97
C ILE A 179 11.15 -0.09 -23.00
N ALA A 180 11.85 -0.08 -21.86
CA ALA A 180 13.20 0.47 -21.79
C ALA A 180 14.17 -0.27 -22.73
N ARG A 181 14.12 -1.61 -22.74
CA ARG A 181 14.93 -2.43 -23.65
C ARG A 181 14.61 -2.13 -25.11
N LYS A 182 13.33 -2.03 -25.47
CA LYS A 182 12.90 -1.69 -26.84
C LYS A 182 13.46 -0.34 -27.30
N LYS A 183 13.36 0.69 -26.44
CA LYS A 183 13.91 2.03 -26.73
C LYS A 183 15.44 2.00 -26.85
N TYR A 184 16.12 1.27 -25.97
CA TYR A 184 17.58 1.13 -26.01
C TYR A 184 18.06 0.44 -27.29
N LEU A 185 17.41 -0.63 -27.73
CA LEU A 185 17.76 -1.32 -28.98
C LEU A 185 17.58 -0.39 -30.18
N LYS A 186 16.47 0.35 -30.26
CA LYS A 186 16.25 1.36 -31.31
C LYS A 186 17.32 2.45 -31.29
N TYR A 187 17.74 2.88 -30.10
CA TYR A 187 18.82 3.87 -29.94
C TYR A 187 20.16 3.34 -30.43
N LEU A 188 20.52 2.10 -30.08
CA LEU A 188 21.74 1.45 -30.57
C LEU A 188 21.76 1.31 -32.09
N GLU A 189 20.64 0.88 -32.67
CA GLU A 189 20.50 0.75 -34.12
C GLU A 189 20.69 2.10 -34.83
N LEU A 190 20.02 3.14 -34.34
CA LEU A 190 20.08 4.49 -34.92
C LEU A 190 21.46 5.11 -34.77
N ILE A 191 22.11 5.01 -33.61
CA ILE A 191 23.44 5.59 -33.41
C ILE A 191 24.50 4.81 -34.15
N ASN A 192 24.51 3.49 -34.10
CA ASN A 192 25.56 2.72 -34.76
C ASN A 192 25.52 2.92 -36.27
N SER A 193 24.32 2.97 -36.88
CA SER A 193 24.20 3.22 -38.32
C SER A 193 24.42 4.68 -38.69
N SER A 194 23.72 5.60 -38.03
CA SER A 194 23.69 7.02 -38.42
C SER A 194 24.94 7.77 -37.98
N ALA A 195 25.46 7.51 -36.77
CA ALA A 195 26.68 8.17 -36.31
C ALA A 195 27.90 7.68 -37.09
N THR A 196 27.99 6.39 -37.41
CA THR A 196 29.08 5.86 -38.25
C THR A 196 29.03 6.45 -39.65
N ARG A 197 27.83 6.52 -40.27
CA ARG A 197 27.65 7.14 -41.58
C ARG A 197 28.04 8.62 -41.57
N LEU A 198 27.58 9.38 -40.57
CA LEU A 198 27.88 10.81 -40.45
C LEU A 198 29.38 11.05 -40.19
N GLN A 199 30.01 10.24 -39.33
CA GLN A 199 31.45 10.28 -39.11
C GLN A 199 32.24 9.94 -40.38
N ASN A 200 31.80 8.96 -41.17
CA ASN A 200 32.45 8.59 -42.42
C ASN A 200 32.32 9.69 -43.48
N CYS A 201 31.12 10.27 -43.64
CA CYS A 201 30.91 11.42 -44.52
C CYS A 201 31.80 12.61 -44.12
N TRP A 202 31.86 12.93 -42.84
CA TRP A 202 32.74 14.00 -42.32
C TRP A 202 34.22 13.72 -42.59
N ARG A 203 34.70 12.49 -42.30
CA ARG A 203 36.09 12.08 -42.59
C ARG A 203 36.41 12.10 -44.07
N ALA A 204 35.47 11.75 -44.94
CA ALA A 204 35.62 11.81 -46.39
C ALA A 204 35.68 13.25 -46.89
N TYR A 205 34.78 14.11 -46.41
CA TYR A 205 34.79 15.55 -46.71
C TYR A 205 36.10 16.20 -46.26
N ARG A 206 36.54 15.94 -45.03
CA ARG A 206 37.81 16.46 -44.50
C ARG A 206 39.01 15.98 -45.31
N ARG A 207 39.07 14.70 -45.69
CA ARG A 207 40.12 14.20 -46.59
C ARG A 207 40.09 14.90 -47.95
N ARG A 208 38.92 15.09 -48.56
CA ARG A 208 38.79 15.79 -49.86
C ARG A 208 39.12 17.28 -49.79
N SER A 209 38.81 17.95 -48.69
CA SER A 209 39.14 19.38 -48.50
C SER A 209 40.63 19.59 -48.22
N LEU A 210 41.27 18.65 -47.50
CA LEU A 210 42.71 18.68 -47.20
C LEU A 210 43.61 18.19 -48.34
N LEU A 211 43.07 17.60 -49.42
CA LEU A 211 43.87 17.25 -50.58
C LEU A 211 44.40 18.53 -51.26
N PRO A 212 45.73 18.67 -51.42
CA PRO A 212 46.32 19.79 -52.15
C PRO A 212 45.71 19.91 -53.54
N LYS A 213 45.49 21.13 -54.03
CA LYS A 213 44.88 21.39 -55.36
C LYS A 213 45.60 20.62 -56.49
N ALA A 214 46.92 20.43 -56.38
CA ALA A 214 47.74 19.65 -57.30
C ALA A 214 47.30 18.18 -57.43
N TRP A 215 46.97 17.51 -56.31
CA TRP A 215 46.51 16.11 -56.31
C TRP A 215 45.09 15.95 -56.85
N LYS A 216 44.23 16.97 -56.70
CA LYS A 216 42.90 16.98 -57.33
C LYS A 216 43.01 17.04 -58.85
N LYS A 217 43.94 17.84 -59.38
CA LYS A 217 44.21 17.98 -60.81
C LYS A 217 44.82 16.70 -61.41
N PHE A 218 45.74 16.06 -60.71
CA PHE A 218 46.38 14.80 -61.15
C PHE A 218 45.39 13.64 -61.24
N LYS A 219 44.45 13.53 -60.28
CA LYS A 219 43.42 12.47 -60.31
C LYS A 219 42.39 12.66 -61.43
N TYR A 220 42.02 13.91 -61.73
CA TYR A 220 41.10 14.24 -62.82
C TYR A 220 41.69 13.87 -64.18
N ASN A 221 42.96 14.24 -64.42
CA ASN A 221 43.67 13.94 -65.68
C ASN A 221 43.93 12.44 -65.92
N ARG A 222 43.99 11.62 -64.86
CA ARG A 222 44.17 10.17 -64.99
C ARG A 222 42.88 9.46 -65.39
N ILE A 223 41.72 9.98 -64.99
CA ILE A 223 40.41 9.40 -65.33
C ILE A 223 40.02 9.76 -66.77
N THR A 224 40.30 10.99 -67.20
CA THR A 224 40.02 11.46 -68.57
C THR A 224 40.99 10.95 -69.63
N ARG A 225 42.06 10.24 -69.24
CA ARG A 225 43.02 9.59 -70.16
C ARG A 225 42.76 8.09 -70.37
N ILE A 226 41.80 7.52 -69.63
CA ILE A 226 41.42 6.10 -69.72
C ILE A 226 40.10 5.92 -70.52
N GLN A 227 39.41 7.03 -70.82
CA GLN A 227 38.36 7.10 -71.85
C GLN A 227 38.99 7.52 -73.17
#